data_AF-S9UYY6-F1
#
_entry.id   AF-S9UYY6-F1
#
_cell.length_a   1.000
_cell.length_b   1.000
_cell.length_c   1.000
_cell.angle_alpha   90.00
_cell.angle_beta   90.00
_cell.angle_gamma   90.00
#
_symmetry.space_group_name_H-M   'P 1'
#
loop_
_entity.id
_entity.type
_entity.pdbx_description
1 polymer ?
#
loop_
_entity_poly.entity_id
_entity_poly.type
_entity_poly.pdbx_seq_one_letter_code
_entity_poly.pdbx_strand_id
1 'polypeptide(L)'
;MFLNIKADLSPVKDSADTFSIKFQDNPLNLFVELPEGPLREKLWYSNVLCGVISGALTLVSFQTKVDYVRDVLRGDSMNEITLRFVGRERDVFQIDKEGK
;
A
#
# COMPACT_ATOMS: atom_id res chain seq x y z
N MET A 1 15.57 0.06 0.52
CA MET A 1 15.69 1.37 1.20
C MET A 1 14.49 1.58 2.13
N PHE A 2 14.63 2.36 3.20
CA PHE A 2 13.83 2.40 4.45
C PHE A 2 13.90 1.15 5.33
N LEU A 3 13.36 0.01 4.88
CA LEU A 3 13.27 -1.21 5.71
C LEU A 3 14.40 -2.23 5.46
N ASN A 4 15.28 -1.96 4.50
CA ASN A 4 16.32 -2.89 4.05
C ASN A 4 15.80 -4.28 3.61
N ILE A 5 14.59 -4.33 3.04
CA ILE A 5 13.96 -5.55 2.52
C ILE A 5 13.94 -5.57 0.99
N LYS A 6 13.80 -6.76 0.42
CA LYS A 6 13.46 -6.97 -0.99
C LYS A 6 11.98 -7.35 -1.10
N ALA A 7 11.33 -6.83 -2.13
CA ALA A 7 9.94 -7.17 -2.45
C ALA A 7 9.83 -7.53 -3.92
N ASP A 8 8.97 -8.49 -4.22
CA ASP A 8 8.63 -8.93 -5.58
C ASP A 8 7.35 -8.22 -6.04
N LEU A 9 7.39 -7.67 -7.25
CA LEU A 9 6.25 -7.03 -7.88
C LEU A 9 5.64 -7.96 -8.92
N SER A 10 4.32 -8.17 -8.88
CA SER A 10 3.60 -8.95 -9.87
C SER A 10 2.28 -8.29 -10.26
N PRO A 11 1.88 -8.26 -11.54
CA PRO A 11 0.57 -7.78 -11.94
C PRO A 11 -0.53 -8.73 -11.43
N VAL A 12 -1.67 -8.18 -11.00
CA VAL A 12 -2.82 -8.98 -10.60
C VAL A 12 -3.59 -9.39 -11.85
N LYS A 13 -3.82 -10.70 -12.03
CA LYS A 13 -4.58 -11.22 -13.18
C LYS A 13 -5.99 -10.63 -13.18
N ASP A 14 -6.48 -10.31 -14.37
CA ASP A 14 -7.84 -9.82 -14.61
C ASP A 14 -8.19 -8.46 -13.97
N SER A 15 -7.19 -7.73 -13.47
CA SER A 15 -7.35 -6.36 -12.99
C SER A 15 -6.33 -5.45 -13.67
N ALA A 16 -6.82 -4.62 -14.59
CA ALA A 16 -6.02 -3.55 -15.16
C ALA A 16 -5.55 -2.62 -14.02
N ASP A 17 -4.32 -2.12 -14.16
CA ASP A 17 -3.73 -1.12 -13.27
C ASP A 17 -3.62 -1.52 -11.79
N THR A 18 -3.62 -2.83 -11.51
CA THR A 18 -3.44 -3.38 -10.17
C THR A 18 -2.20 -4.27 -10.09
N PHE A 19 -1.37 -3.99 -9.10
CA PHE A 19 -0.11 -4.67 -8.83
C PHE A 19 -0.10 -5.22 -7.42
N SER A 20 0.56 -6.34 -7.25
CA SER A 20 0.81 -6.97 -5.97
C SER A 20 2.29 -6.85 -5.62
N ILE A 21 2.55 -6.33 -4.42
CA ILE A 21 3.87 -6.20 -3.81
C ILE A 21 3.97 -7.28 -2.74
N LYS A 22 4.86 -8.25 -2.93
CA LYS A 22 5.05 -9.41 -2.04
C LYS A 22 6.41 -9.32 -1.36
N PHE A 23 6.48 -9.63 -0.07
CA PHE A 23 7.74 -9.66 0.67
C PHE A 23 7.65 -10.66 1.83
N GLN A 24 8.78 -11.33 2.12
CA GLN A 24 8.86 -12.25 3.25
C GLN A 24 9.34 -11.52 4.50
N ASP A 25 10.48 -10.85 4.40
CA ASP A 25 11.09 -10.15 5.52
C ASP A 25 10.32 -8.86 5.83
N ASN A 26 9.85 -8.73 7.06
CA ASN A 26 9.23 -7.51 7.56
C ASN A 26 9.82 -7.14 8.93
N PRO A 27 10.72 -6.13 9.03
CA PRO A 27 11.33 -5.77 10.31
C PRO A 27 10.32 -5.21 11.33
N LEU A 28 9.15 -4.75 10.89
CA LEU A 28 8.14 -4.18 11.78
C LEU A 28 7.43 -5.23 12.62
N ASN A 29 7.34 -6.48 12.13
CA ASN A 29 6.66 -7.56 12.84
C ASN A 29 7.62 -8.45 13.65
N LEU A 30 8.89 -8.06 13.78
CA LEU A 30 9.86 -8.80 14.59
C LEU A 30 9.39 -8.86 16.05
N PHE A 31 9.26 -10.08 16.56
CA PHE A 31 8.80 -10.36 17.93
C PHE A 31 7.36 -9.92 18.22
N VAL A 32 6.55 -9.71 17.18
CA VAL A 32 5.13 -9.40 17.32
C VAL A 32 4.32 -10.69 17.19
N GLU A 33 3.39 -10.89 18.12
CA GLU A 33 2.37 -11.93 18.02
C GLU A 33 0.99 -11.29 18.22
N LEU A 34 0.05 -11.64 17.36
CA LEU A 34 -1.32 -11.14 17.48
C LEU A 34 -2.09 -12.02 18.46
N PRO A 35 -2.85 -11.44 19.42
CA PRO A 35 -3.68 -12.22 20.31
C PRO A 35 -4.77 -12.94 19.52
N GLU A 36 -5.16 -14.12 20.01
CA GLU A 36 -6.23 -14.90 19.40
C GLU A 36 -7.57 -14.15 19.41
N GLY A 37 -8.43 -14.51 18.46
CA GLY A 37 -9.77 -13.96 18.32
C GLY A 37 -9.87 -12.77 17.35
N PRO A 38 -10.81 -11.83 17.57
CA PRO A 38 -11.22 -10.86 16.56
C PRO A 38 -10.10 -9.90 16.12
N LEU A 39 -9.10 -9.68 16.98
CA LEU A 39 -8.00 -8.77 16.68
C LEU A 39 -7.11 -9.33 15.57
N ARG A 40 -6.84 -10.64 15.59
CA ARG A 40 -6.10 -11.34 14.53
C ARG A 40 -6.80 -11.26 13.18
N GLU A 41 -8.11 -11.09 13.15
CA GLU A 41 -8.89 -10.98 11.91
C GLU A 41 -9.03 -9.55 11.38
N LYS A 42 -8.93 -8.55 12.26
CA LYS A 42 -9.21 -7.14 11.91
C LYS A 42 -7.97 -6.28 11.82
N LEU A 43 -6.92 -6.62 12.56
CA LEU A 43 -5.71 -5.81 12.64
C LEU A 43 -4.74 -6.17 11.50
N TRP A 44 -4.41 -5.16 10.71
CA TRP A 44 -3.28 -5.17 9.79
C TRP A 44 -2.12 -4.44 10.46
N TYR A 45 -1.22 -5.18 11.10
CA TYR A 45 -0.20 -4.57 11.96
C TYR A 45 0.70 -3.59 11.20
N SER A 46 1.09 -3.96 9.99
CA SER A 46 1.95 -3.16 9.11
C SER A 46 1.17 -2.26 8.15
N ASN A 47 -0.08 -1.90 8.46
CA ASN A 47 -0.92 -1.06 7.57
C ASN A 47 -0.37 0.36 7.37
N VAL A 48 0.55 0.80 8.23
CA VAL A 48 1.30 2.05 8.04
C VAL A 48 2.03 2.06 6.68
N LEU A 49 2.46 0.90 6.16
CA LEU A 49 3.10 0.79 4.85
C LEU A 49 2.15 1.19 3.72
N CYS A 50 0.87 0.82 3.81
CA CYS A 50 -0.15 1.23 2.85
C CYS A 50 -0.29 2.75 2.80
N GLY A 51 -0.32 3.39 3.98
CA GLY A 51 -0.39 4.85 4.09
C GLY A 51 0.85 5.55 3.52
N VAL A 52 2.05 5.04 3.81
CA VAL A 52 3.30 5.59 3.27
C VAL A 52 3.35 5.49 1.74
N ILE A 53 2.97 4.34 1.17
CA ILE A 53 2.95 4.16 -0.29
C ILE A 53 1.93 5.09 -0.93
N SER A 54 0.70 5.12 -0.41
CA SER A 54 -0.35 5.98 -0.93
C SER A 54 0.02 7.47 -0.84
N GLY A 55 0.56 7.91 0.30
CA GLY A 55 1.03 9.27 0.51
C GLY A 55 2.18 9.66 -0.41
N ALA A 56 3.19 8.80 -0.56
CA ALA A 56 4.32 9.03 -1.45
C ALA A 56 3.88 9.16 -2.92
N LEU A 57 2.94 8.32 -3.37
CA LEU A 57 2.40 8.38 -4.73
C LEU A 57 1.50 9.61 -4.94
N THR A 58 0.77 10.03 -3.90
CA THR A 58 -0.04 11.25 -3.95
C THR A 58 0.84 12.49 -4.19
N LEU A 59 2.02 12.56 -3.58
CA LEU A 59 2.98 13.67 -3.78
C LEU A 59 3.50 13.80 -5.21
N VAL A 60 3.40 12.75 -6.02
CA VAL A 60 3.75 12.78 -7.46
C VAL A 60 2.51 12.78 -8.36
N SER A 61 1.37 13.18 -7.80
CA SER A 61 0.06 13.30 -8.45
C SER A 61 -0.61 11.97 -8.83
N PHE A 62 -0.17 10.83 -8.28
CA PHE A 62 -0.80 9.53 -8.53
C PHE A 62 -1.83 9.23 -7.43
N GLN A 63 -3.10 9.13 -7.82
CA GLN A 63 -4.16 8.63 -6.95
C GLN A 63 -4.12 7.10 -6.99
N THR A 64 -3.88 6.50 -5.84
CA THR A 64 -3.78 5.05 -5.69
C THR A 64 -4.56 4.55 -4.49
N LYS A 65 -5.12 3.36 -4.61
CA LYS A 65 -5.67 2.59 -3.50
C LYS A 65 -4.68 1.51 -3.12
N VAL A 66 -4.27 1.49 -1.85
CA VAL A 66 -3.26 0.56 -1.34
C VAL A 66 -3.85 -0.18 -0.15
N ASP A 67 -3.97 -1.50 -0.29
CA ASP A 67 -4.60 -2.37 0.71
C ASP A 67 -3.67 -3.52 1.06
N TYR A 68 -3.56 -3.85 2.35
CA TYR A 68 -2.88 -5.06 2.81
C TYR A 68 -3.82 -6.26 2.61
N VAL A 69 -3.35 -7.34 1.99
CA VAL A 69 -4.21 -8.49 1.63
C VAL A 69 -3.76 -9.82 2.24
N ARG A 70 -2.46 -9.99 2.53
CA ARG A 70 -1.93 -11.16 3.25
C ARG A 70 -0.89 -10.72 4.27
N ASP A 71 -0.93 -11.28 5.46
CA ASP A 71 -0.02 -10.95 6.58
C ASP A 71 0.42 -12.22 7.32
N VAL A 72 1.73 -12.38 7.47
CA VAL A 72 2.33 -13.51 8.19
C VAL A 72 1.83 -13.58 9.63
N LEU A 73 1.57 -12.44 10.29
CA LEU A 73 1.03 -12.40 11.65
C LEU A 73 -0.39 -12.98 11.75
N ARG A 74 -1.11 -13.05 10.63
CA ARG A 74 -2.46 -13.62 10.56
C ARG A 74 -2.42 -15.11 10.21
N GLY A 75 -1.27 -15.62 9.78
CA GLY A 75 -1.05 -17.02 9.40
C GLY A 75 -0.83 -17.24 7.90
N ASP A 76 -0.71 -16.17 7.11
CA ASP A 76 -0.36 -16.29 5.69
C ASP A 76 1.10 -16.68 5.48
N SER A 77 1.40 -17.24 4.30
CA SER A 77 2.76 -17.66 3.94
C SER A 77 3.73 -16.52 3.60
N MET A 78 3.20 -15.32 3.33
CA MET A 78 3.97 -14.13 2.98
C MET A 78 3.17 -12.87 3.26
N ASN A 79 3.84 -11.72 3.30
CA ASN A 79 3.17 -10.43 3.28
C ASN A 79 2.85 -10.02 1.84
N GLU A 80 1.67 -9.46 1.62
CA GLU A 80 1.25 -8.94 0.33
C GLU A 80 0.42 -7.66 0.48
N ILE A 81 0.82 -6.66 -0.29
CA ILE A 81 0.09 -5.40 -0.45
C ILE A 81 -0.39 -5.30 -1.89
N THR A 82 -1.67 -5.01 -2.07
CA THR A 82 -2.25 -4.71 -3.38
C THR A 82 -2.28 -3.21 -3.59
N LEU A 83 -1.75 -2.76 -4.72
CA LEU A 83 -1.78 -1.38 -5.17
C LEU A 83 -2.61 -1.30 -6.44
N ARG A 84 -3.66 -0.48 -6.43
CA ARG A 84 -4.46 -0.15 -7.59
C ARG A 84 -4.28 1.32 -7.93
N PHE A 85 -3.93 1.61 -9.18
CA PHE A 85 -3.96 2.97 -9.69
C PHE A 85 -5.40 3.39 -9.99
N VAL A 86 -5.78 4.57 -9.49
CA VAL A 86 -7.13 5.13 -9.62
C VAL A 86 -7.15 6.23 -10.67
N GLY A 87 -6.10 7.04 -10.73
CA GLY A 87 -6.02 8.16 -11.66
C GLY A 87 -4.85 9.08 -11.34
N ARG A 88 -4.79 10.19 -12.07
CA ARG A 88 -3.78 11.23 -11.86
C ARG A 88 -4.47 12.54 -11.53
N GLU A 89 -4.04 13.19 -10.46
CA GLU A 89 -4.48 14.54 -10.15
C GLU A 89 -3.91 15.50 -11.20
N ARG A 90 -4.77 16.34 -11.77
CA ARG A 90 -4.37 17.37 -12.73
C ARG A 90 -4.32 18.69 -12.01
N ASP A 91 -3.17 19.36 -12.05
CA ASP A 91 -3.04 20.74 -11.58
C ASP A 91 -3.88 21.64 -12.49
N VAL A 92 -5.07 22.03 -12.02
CA VAL A 92 -5.91 22.97 -12.75
C VAL A 92 -5.43 24.38 -12.37
N PHE A 93 -4.51 24.92 -13.16
CA PHE A 93 -4.14 26.33 -13.05
C PHE A 93 -5.37 27.19 -13.38
N GLN A 94 -6.01 27.76 -12.35
CA GLN A 94 -6.99 28.81 -12.55
C GLN A 94 -6.23 30.08 -12.96
N ILE A 95 -6.33 30.46 -14.23
CA ILE A 95 -5.88 31.77 -14.69
C ILE A 95 -6.94 32.75 -14.20
N ASP A 96 -6.62 33.50 -13.14
CA ASP A 96 -7.41 34.66 -12.76
C ASP A 96 -7.51 35.59 -13.97
N LYS A 97 -8.71 35.68 -14.55
CA LYS A 97 -9.02 36.68 -15.56
C LYS A 97 -9.23 38.02 -14.86
N GLU A 98 -8.16 38.63 -14.38
CA GLU A 98 -8.15 40.08 -14.17
C GLU A 98 -7.95 40.77 -15.51
N GLY A 99 -9.03 41.36 -16.01
CA GLY A 99 -9.02 42.08 -17.28
C GLY A 99 -10.40 42.50 -17.72
N LYS A 100 -11.03 43.39 -16.96
CA LYS A 100 -11.88 44.48 -17.46
C LYS A 100 -12.23 45.47 -16.35
#